data_AF-A0A6B3I6Y7-F1
#
_entry.id   AF-A0A6B3I6Y7-F1
#
_cell.length_a   1.000
_cell.length_b   1.000
_cell.length_c   1.000
_cell.angle_alpha   90.00
_cell.angle_beta   90.00
_cell.angle_gamma   90.00
#
_symmetry.space_group_name_H-M   'P 1'
#
loop_
_entity.id
_entity.type
_entity.pdbx_description
1 polymer ?
#
loop_
_entity_poly.entity_id
_entity_poly.type
_entity_poly.pdbx_seq_one_letter_code
_entity_poly.pdbx_strand_id
1 'polypeptide(L)'
;GLLSQARGKAADHRLELVSQRDKGPEPVYTEYPDEPHEAESTARRIRDLIAAGVPAGEIAVLYRVNSQSEVYEQALADAGVAYQLRGAERFFERAEVREAGTALRGAARAGRNDSLLDG
;
A
#
# COMPACT_ATOMS: atom_id res chain seq x y z
N GLY A 1 28.62 -3.97 4.44
CA GLY A 1 27.28 -3.38 4.32
C GLY A 1 27.31 -2.22 3.35
N LEU A 2 26.19 -1.89 2.70
CA LEU A 2 26.12 -0.85 1.64
C LEU A 2 26.69 0.52 2.04
N LEU A 3 26.72 0.84 3.34
CA LEU A 3 27.31 2.06 3.91
C LEU A 3 28.85 2.06 3.97
N SER A 4 29.52 0.93 3.71
CA SER A 4 30.99 0.85 3.76
C SER A 4 31.69 1.24 2.46
N GLN A 5 30.94 1.54 1.39
CA GLN A 5 31.50 1.79 0.05
C GLN A 5 31.46 3.26 -0.42
N ALA A 6 30.95 4.19 0.39
CA ALA A 6 30.93 5.61 0.04
C ALA A 6 32.33 6.25 0.14
N ARG A 7 32.74 7.03 -0.87
CA ARG A 7 34.01 7.80 -0.89
C ARG A 7 33.74 9.30 -0.98
N GLY A 8 34.61 10.12 -0.36
CA GLY A 8 34.56 11.60 -0.42
C GLY A 8 34.25 12.26 0.94
N LYS A 9 33.94 13.57 0.95
CA LYS A 9 33.66 14.37 2.18
C LYS A 9 32.53 13.83 3.09
N ALA A 10 31.67 12.93 2.58
CA ALA A 10 30.66 12.22 3.36
C ALA A 10 31.25 11.12 4.27
N ALA A 11 32.53 10.75 4.08
CA ALA A 11 33.22 9.77 4.91
C ALA A 11 33.72 10.34 6.25
N ASP A 12 33.88 11.67 6.37
CA ASP A 12 34.37 12.32 7.60
C ASP A 12 33.31 12.37 8.72
N HIS A 13 32.03 12.14 8.38
CA HIS A 13 30.93 12.04 9.34
C HIS A 13 30.26 10.67 9.23
N ARG A 14 31.07 9.61 9.30
CA ARG A 14 30.58 8.22 9.27
C ARG A 14 29.88 7.90 10.59
N LEU A 15 28.62 8.31 10.69
CA LEU A 15 27.76 7.95 11.81
C LEU A 15 27.48 6.45 11.75
N GLU A 16 27.85 5.76 12.83
CA GLU A 16 27.53 4.35 13.02
C GLU A 16 26.13 4.25 13.63
N LEU A 17 25.24 3.50 12.97
CA LEU A 17 23.92 3.23 13.52
C LEU A 17 24.04 2.07 14.50
N VAL A 18 23.95 2.40 15.79
CA VAL A 18 23.94 1.43 16.88
C VAL A 18 22.51 1.29 17.39
N SER A 19 22.04 0.04 17.52
CA SER A 19 20.74 -0.24 18.12
C SER A 19 20.73 0.17 19.59
N GLN A 20 19.69 0.87 20.02
CA GLN A 20 19.46 1.21 21.43
C GLN A 20 18.64 0.15 22.18
N ARG A 21 18.21 -0.92 21.48
CA ARG A 21 17.41 -2.02 22.01
C ARG A 21 18.13 -3.34 21.83
N ASP A 22 17.81 -4.29 22.69
CA ASP A 22 18.23 -5.67 22.54
C ASP A 22 17.72 -6.27 21.22
N LYS A 23 18.39 -7.34 20.78
CA LYS A 23 18.05 -8.03 19.55
C LYS A 23 16.63 -8.60 19.62
N GLY A 24 15.82 -8.28 18.62
CA GLY A 24 14.49 -8.86 18.43
C GLY A 24 14.51 -10.18 17.66
N PRO A 25 13.33 -10.73 17.34
CA PRO A 25 13.20 -11.84 16.42
C PRO A 25 13.87 -11.54 15.08
N GLU A 26 14.49 -12.55 14.47
CA GLU A 26 15.06 -12.40 13.13
C GLU A 26 13.97 -12.17 12.09
N PRO A 27 14.16 -11.23 11.14
CA PRO A 27 13.27 -11.07 10.01
C PRO A 27 13.20 -12.37 9.20
N VAL A 28 11.99 -12.73 8.78
CA VAL A 28 11.75 -13.91 7.95
C VAL A 28 11.49 -13.45 6.51
N TYR A 29 12.13 -14.12 5.57
CA TYR A 29 11.86 -13.97 4.14
C TYR A 29 11.15 -15.23 3.64
N THR A 30 10.14 -15.05 2.79
CA THR A 30 9.36 -16.16 2.22
C THR A 30 8.98 -15.79 0.79
N GLU A 31 9.23 -16.72 -0.13
CA GLU A 31 8.82 -16.58 -1.53
C GLU A 31 7.48 -17.28 -1.77
N TYR A 32 6.68 -16.67 -2.63
CA TYR A 32 5.38 -17.19 -3.05
C TYR A 32 5.35 -17.29 -4.58
N PRO A 33 4.54 -18.21 -5.14
CA PRO A 33 4.45 -18.41 -6.58
C PRO A 33 3.83 -17.22 -7.31
N ASP A 34 2.93 -16.48 -6.65
CA ASP A 34 2.24 -15.32 -7.19
C ASP A 34 1.73 -14.39 -6.06
N GLU A 35 1.23 -13.20 -6.45
CA GLU A 35 0.72 -12.19 -5.53
C GLU A 35 -0.52 -12.66 -4.71
N PRO A 36 -1.51 -13.36 -5.30
CA PRO A 36 -2.61 -13.94 -4.52
C PRO A 36 -2.16 -14.87 -3.39
N HIS A 37 -1.24 -15.80 -3.67
CA HIS A 37 -0.71 -16.72 -2.66
C HIS A 37 0.05 -15.99 -1.54
N GLU A 38 0.79 -14.94 -1.87
CA GLU A 38 1.43 -14.06 -0.90
C GLU A 38 0.41 -13.38 0.00
N ALA A 39 -0.63 -12.78 -0.58
CA ALA A 39 -1.67 -12.05 0.14
C ALA A 39 -2.47 -12.96 1.08
N GLU A 40 -2.91 -14.14 0.60
CA GLU A 40 -3.59 -15.13 1.42
C GLU A 40 -2.73 -15.61 2.59
N SER A 41 -1.45 -15.89 2.33
CA SER A 41 -0.52 -16.36 3.36
C SER A 41 -0.22 -15.26 4.38
N THR A 42 -0.15 -14.01 3.93
CA THR A 42 -0.04 -12.83 4.79
C THR A 42 -1.27 -12.68 5.67
N ALA A 43 -2.48 -12.77 5.11
CA ALA A 43 -3.73 -12.70 5.87
C ALA A 43 -3.85 -13.83 6.92
N ARG A 44 -3.48 -15.07 6.55
CA ARG A 44 -3.39 -16.19 7.49
C ARG A 44 -2.43 -15.90 8.64
N ARG A 45 -1.23 -15.40 8.35
CA ARG A 45 -0.22 -15.06 9.37
C ARG A 45 -0.69 -13.95 10.31
N ILE A 46 -1.38 -12.94 9.78
CA ILE A 46 -1.94 -11.85 10.59
C ILE A 46 -3.00 -12.40 11.54
N ARG A 47 -3.91 -13.25 11.05
CA ARG A 47 -4.91 -13.91 11.89
C ARG A 47 -4.25 -14.73 12.99
N ASP A 48 -3.19 -15.47 12.68
CA ASP A 48 -2.47 -16.30 13.66
C ASP A 48 -1.77 -15.43 14.73
N LEU A 49 -1.22 -14.28 14.35
CA LEU A 49 -0.67 -13.29 15.30
C LEU A 49 -1.74 -12.71 16.23
N ILE A 50 -2.91 -12.36 15.66
CA ILE A 50 -4.04 -11.85 16.45
C ILE A 50 -4.53 -12.95 17.42
N ALA A 51 -4.64 -14.20 16.97
CA ALA A 51 -5.02 -15.33 17.81
C ALA A 51 -3.99 -15.59 18.94
N ALA A 52 -2.72 -15.28 18.70
CA ALA A 52 -1.66 -15.31 19.70
C ALA A 52 -1.65 -14.11 20.66
N GLY A 53 -2.57 -13.15 20.50
CA GLY A 53 -2.76 -12.00 21.38
C GLY A 53 -2.05 -10.72 20.94
N VAL A 54 -1.47 -10.68 19.73
CA VAL A 54 -0.90 -9.44 19.19
C VAL A 54 -2.04 -8.47 18.84
N PRO A 55 -2.05 -7.22 19.35
CA PRO A 55 -3.06 -6.24 18.99
C PRO A 55 -3.02 -5.95 17.49
N ALA A 56 -4.17 -5.94 16.83
CA ALA A 56 -4.25 -5.68 15.38
C ALA A 56 -3.63 -4.33 14.97
N GLY A 57 -3.68 -3.32 15.85
CA GLY A 57 -3.06 -2.01 15.63
C GLY A 57 -1.52 -2.00 15.64
N GLU A 58 -0.89 -3.09 16.05
CA GLU A 58 0.58 -3.28 16.02
C GLU A 58 1.03 -4.06 14.77
N ILE A 59 0.10 -4.43 13.89
CA ILE A 59 0.37 -5.16 12.66
C ILE A 59 0.14 -4.23 11.46
N ALA A 60 1.13 -4.15 10.57
CA ALA A 60 1.02 -3.38 9.34
C ALA A 60 1.56 -4.17 8.14
N VAL A 61 0.85 -4.06 7.02
CA VAL A 61 1.31 -4.55 5.71
C VAL A 61 1.78 -3.35 4.90
N LEU A 62 3.04 -3.37 4.47
CA LEU A 62 3.64 -2.31 3.66
C LEU A 62 3.88 -2.82 2.26
N TYR A 63 3.36 -2.11 1.27
CA TYR A 63 3.54 -2.39 -0.15
C TYR A 63 4.08 -1.15 -0.85
N ARG A 64 4.62 -1.34 -2.06
CA ARG A 64 5.36 -0.29 -2.77
C ARG A 64 4.45 0.64 -3.55
N VAL A 65 3.38 0.11 -4.15
CA VAL A 65 2.43 0.87 -4.97
C VAL A 65 1.00 0.55 -4.58
N ASN A 66 0.11 1.53 -4.69
CA ASN A 66 -1.28 1.40 -4.23
C ASN A 66 -2.07 0.31 -4.98
N SER A 67 -1.71 0.00 -6.23
CA SER A 67 -2.38 -1.09 -6.98
C SER A 67 -2.18 -2.46 -6.34
N GLN A 68 -1.18 -2.62 -5.47
CA GLN A 68 -0.98 -3.85 -4.71
C GLN A 68 -1.99 -3.99 -3.56
N SER A 69 -2.71 -2.93 -3.14
CA SER A 69 -3.59 -3.05 -1.96
C SER A 69 -4.76 -4.00 -2.20
N GLU A 70 -5.34 -4.01 -3.40
CA GLU A 70 -6.57 -4.74 -3.73
C GLU A 70 -6.49 -6.23 -3.38
N VAL A 71 -5.39 -6.91 -3.75
CA VAL A 71 -5.23 -8.35 -3.47
C VAL A 71 -5.12 -8.66 -1.97
N TYR A 72 -4.48 -7.76 -1.21
CA TYR A 72 -4.38 -7.89 0.24
C TYR A 72 -5.69 -7.57 0.94
N GLU A 73 -6.42 -6.56 0.48
CA GLU A 73 -7.75 -6.21 0.98
C GLU A 73 -8.73 -7.38 0.83
N GLN A 74 -8.75 -8.01 -0.35
CA GLN A 74 -9.57 -9.19 -0.61
C GLN A 74 -9.16 -10.37 0.30
N ALA A 75 -7.87 -10.69 0.38
CA ALA A 75 -7.38 -11.79 1.21
C ALA A 75 -7.68 -11.58 2.71
N LEU A 76 -7.57 -10.35 3.21
CA LEU A 76 -7.90 -10.01 4.60
C LEU A 76 -9.41 -10.14 4.86
N ALA A 77 -10.24 -9.68 3.92
CA ALA A 77 -11.69 -9.83 3.99
C ALA A 77 -12.11 -11.30 4.01
N ASP A 78 -11.55 -12.12 3.12
CA ASP A 78 -11.82 -13.56 3.04
C ASP A 78 -11.36 -14.31 4.30
N ALA A 79 -10.28 -13.85 4.93
CA ALA A 79 -9.78 -14.39 6.20
C ALA A 79 -10.55 -13.87 7.43
N GLY A 80 -11.51 -12.95 7.27
CA GLY A 80 -12.25 -12.32 8.36
C GLY A 80 -11.40 -11.39 9.23
N VAL A 81 -10.31 -10.85 8.69
CA VAL A 81 -9.39 -9.95 9.39
C VAL A 81 -9.78 -8.51 9.11
N ALA A 82 -10.17 -7.77 10.15
CA ALA A 82 -10.47 -6.35 10.03
C ALA A 82 -9.20 -5.56 9.66
N TYR A 83 -9.32 -4.64 8.71
CA TYR A 83 -8.18 -3.85 8.22
C TYR A 83 -8.56 -2.38 8.01
N GLN A 84 -7.54 -1.52 7.91
CA GLN A 84 -7.69 -0.12 7.56
C GLN A 84 -6.62 0.29 6.55
N LEU A 85 -7.06 0.86 5.43
CA LEU A 85 -6.16 1.40 4.42
C LEU A 85 -5.63 2.79 4.84
N ARG A 86 -4.31 3.00 4.78
CA ARG A 86 -3.64 4.27 5.10
C ARG A 86 -2.85 4.76 3.89
N GLY A 87 -2.90 6.06 3.59
CA GLY A 87 -2.07 6.66 2.53
C GLY A 87 -2.56 6.45 1.09
N ALA A 88 -3.67 5.75 0.89
CA ALA A 88 -4.42 5.89 -0.35
C ALA A 88 -5.02 7.31 -0.38
N GLU A 89 -4.37 8.24 -1.07
CA GLU A 89 -5.04 9.46 -1.55
C GLU A 89 -6.38 8.99 -2.12
N ARG A 90 -7.50 9.50 -1.59
CA ARG A 90 -8.82 9.13 -2.09
C ARG A 90 -8.72 9.27 -3.60
N PHE A 91 -8.92 8.19 -4.35
CA PHE A 91 -8.72 8.18 -5.79
C PHE A 91 -9.40 9.40 -6.47
N PHE A 92 -10.56 9.81 -5.94
CA PHE A 92 -11.34 10.98 -6.35
C PHE A 92 -10.77 12.36 -5.95
N GLU A 93 -9.78 12.43 -5.06
CA GLU A 93 -9.13 13.69 -4.66
C GLU A 93 -7.88 14.01 -5.48
N ARG A 94 -7.36 13.04 -6.23
CA ARG A 94 -6.30 13.27 -7.23
C ARG A 94 -6.74 14.31 -8.24
N ALA A 95 -5.89 15.30 -8.49
CA ALA A 95 -6.18 16.39 -9.43
C ALA A 95 -6.56 15.87 -10.83
N GLU A 96 -5.81 14.90 -11.34
CA GLU A 96 -6.03 14.24 -12.63
C GLU A 96 -7.38 13.49 -12.72
N VAL A 97 -7.81 12.82 -11.63
CA VAL A 97 -9.09 12.11 -11.58
C VAL A 97 -10.26 13.09 -11.49
N ARG A 98 -10.11 14.19 -10.74
CA ARG A 98 -11.11 15.27 -10.68
C ARG A 98 -11.28 15.97 -12.02
N GLU A 99 -10.18 16.21 -12.73
CA GLU A 99 -10.16 16.82 -14.05
C GLU A 99 -10.85 15.91 -15.08
N ALA A 100 -10.45 14.64 -15.16
CA ALA A 100 -11.09 13.64 -16.04
C ALA A 100 -12.59 13.49 -15.75
N GLY A 101 -12.98 13.42 -14.47
CA GLY A 101 -14.38 13.35 -14.08
C GLY A 101 -15.17 14.61 -14.45
N THR A 102 -14.54 15.79 -14.43
CA THR A 102 -15.17 17.05 -14.83
C THR A 102 -15.33 17.12 -16.36
N ALA A 103 -14.33 16.70 -17.12
CA ALA A 103 -14.39 16.61 -18.58
C ALA A 103 -15.50 15.66 -19.05
N LEU A 104 -15.59 14.45 -18.48
CA LEU A 104 -16.64 13.47 -18.81
C LEU A 104 -18.05 14.02 -18.51
N ARG A 105 -18.23 14.65 -17.35
CA ARG A 105 -19.51 15.31 -16.99
C ARG A 105 -19.84 16.50 -17.88
N GLY A 106 -18.83 17.21 -18.38
CA GLY A 106 -18.98 18.30 -19.35
C GLY A 106 -19.45 17.77 -20.70
N ALA A 107 -18.77 16.77 -21.25
CA ALA A 107 -19.13 16.11 -22.50
C ALA A 107 -20.55 15.50 -22.45
N ALA A 108 -20.90 14.82 -21.35
CA ALA A 108 -22.24 14.27 -21.17
C ALA A 108 -23.35 15.34 -21.08
N ARG A 109 -23.04 16.56 -20.61
CA ARG A 109 -24.00 17.68 -20.65
C ARG A 109 -24.08 18.34 -22.02
N ALA A 110 -22.94 18.50 -22.69
CA ALA A 110 -22.87 19.06 -24.03
C ALA A 110 -23.63 18.19 -25.05
N GLY A 111 -23.47 16.85 -24.99
CA GLY A 111 -24.20 15.91 -25.84
C GLY A 111 -25.71 15.82 -25.56
N ARG A 112 -26.20 16.29 -24.40
CA ARG A 112 -27.64 16.46 -24.14
C ARG A 112 -28.19 17.79 -24.63
N ASN A 113 -27.33 18.75 -24.92
CA ASN A 113 -27.72 20.08 -25.43
C ASN A 113 -27.66 20.14 -26.96
N ASP A 114 -27.21 19.08 -27.63
CA ASP A 114 -27.27 18.91 -29.08
C ASP A 114 -28.62 18.32 -29.51
N SER A 115 -29.70 18.93 -29.04
CA SER A 115 -31.06 18.72 -29.54
C SER A 115 -31.52 19.94 -30.36
N LEU A 116 -30.56 20.69 -30.92
CA LEU A 116 -30.79 21.92 -31.69
C LEU A 116 -30.31 21.81 -33.16
N LEU A 117 -30.02 20.59 -33.63
CA LEU A 117 -29.71 20.32 -35.05
C LEU A 117 -30.81 19.55 -35.79
N ASP A 118 -31.94 19.25 -35.14
CA ASP A 118 -33.16 18.74 -35.79
C ASP A 118 -34.33 19.70 -35.52
N GLY A 119 -34.60 20.61 -36.47
CA GLY A 119 -35.75 21.52 -36.44
C GLY A 119 -35.55 22.81 -37.22
#